data_AF-A0A963JD74-F1
#
_entry.id   AF-A0A963JD74-F1
#
_cell.length_a   1.000
_cell.length_b   1.000
_cell.length_c   1.000
_cell.angle_alpha   90.00
_cell.angle_beta   90.00
_cell.angle_gamma   90.00
#
_symmetry.space_group_name_H-M   'P 1'
#
loop_
_entity.id
_entity.type
_entity.pdbx_description
1 polymer ?
#
loop_
_entity_poly.entity_id
_entity_poly.type
_entity_poly.pdbx_seq_one_letter_code
_entity_poly.pdbx_strand_id
1 'polypeptide(L)'
;QRFGGVAVTAYNDHRHFLAAGFAAQVLSVIDASNNALRDQFRARVRASIRTNPADLRALRLELMTATHFLRAGKKVAWPEMTSQYVEGQRVCDLLIEDLGPLGLELECKSFSEDKGRKITRREALDFFWLVRSKHWKRLRLGTTGVAAVITVERKLPTAYRDRVALAELVASQALSRGPEIWEAGDVAIQTRFFDASQFGAELGKTGAETRQHRKLLDELTGTMNKESVAMSTDAGGAFILTIQSKEDDTLLDSIVRTLKDSASTQFTGKRAGVMVAGLDGLNAEQLLRVAAIDQASEAVPSALRIHASRFLRSAGRDHIIGAIFLSSSALRPVVVNTLDSGAAAYTFLKRQSPFWCDDFAGMFRRHG
;
A
#
# COMPACT_ATOMS: atom_id res chain seq x y z
N GLN A 1 -5.69 9.39 -37.32
CA GLN A 1 -5.96 9.13 -35.88
C GLN A 1 -6.29 7.65 -35.73
N ARG A 2 -5.39 6.84 -35.16
CA ARG A 2 -5.47 5.36 -35.23
C ARG A 2 -6.12 4.70 -34.00
N PHE A 3 -6.36 5.48 -32.96
CA PHE A 3 -7.05 5.10 -31.74
C PHE A 3 -8.07 6.21 -31.48
N GLY A 4 -9.36 5.88 -31.36
CA GLY A 4 -10.45 6.85 -31.31
C GLY A 4 -10.20 8.01 -30.36
N GLY A 5 -10.62 9.21 -30.75
CA GLY A 5 -10.43 10.41 -29.94
C GLY A 5 -11.31 10.38 -28.70
N VAL A 6 -10.70 10.33 -27.51
CA VAL A 6 -11.38 10.59 -26.25
C VAL A 6 -11.44 12.10 -26.08
N ALA A 7 -12.63 12.65 -25.81
CA ALA A 7 -12.82 14.08 -25.62
C ALA A 7 -11.89 14.60 -24.50
N VAL A 8 -11.23 15.73 -24.71
CA VAL A 8 -10.32 16.37 -23.72
C VAL A 8 -11.03 16.59 -22.37
N THR A 9 -12.34 16.82 -22.39
CA THR A 9 -13.18 16.96 -21.19
C THR A 9 -13.28 15.67 -20.35
N ALA A 10 -13.14 14.49 -20.95
CA ALA A 10 -13.12 13.21 -20.23
C ALA A 10 -11.75 12.90 -19.58
N TYR A 11 -10.65 13.50 -20.07
CA TYR A 11 -9.33 13.40 -19.44
C TYR A 11 -9.23 14.19 -18.13
N ASN A 12 -10.04 15.24 -17.98
CA ASN A 12 -10.07 16.08 -16.79
C ASN A 12 -10.91 15.50 -15.65
N ASP A 13 -11.56 14.34 -15.84
CA ASP A 13 -12.15 13.58 -14.74
C ASP A 13 -11.05 12.78 -14.03
N HIS A 14 -10.82 13.11 -12.75
CA HIS A 14 -9.90 12.42 -11.85
C HIS A 14 -10.05 10.88 -11.90
N ARG A 15 -11.28 10.38 -12.10
CA ARG A 15 -11.55 8.93 -12.15
C ARG A 15 -10.99 8.24 -13.40
N HIS A 16 -10.78 8.99 -14.48
CA HIS A 16 -10.34 8.45 -15.77
C HIS A 16 -8.85 8.70 -16.06
N PHE A 17 -8.22 9.69 -15.42
CA PHE A 17 -6.81 10.03 -15.66
C PHE A 17 -5.86 8.85 -15.44
N LEU A 18 -6.01 8.09 -14.35
CA LEU A 18 -5.16 6.93 -14.07
C LEU A 18 -5.32 5.82 -15.13
N ALA A 19 -6.56 5.57 -15.57
CA ALA A 19 -6.85 4.60 -16.60
C ALA A 19 -6.30 5.04 -17.97
N ALA A 20 -6.42 6.34 -18.29
CA ALA A 20 -5.89 6.90 -19.51
C ALA A 20 -4.35 6.93 -19.53
N GLY A 21 -3.72 7.25 -18.40
CA GLY A 21 -2.26 7.18 -18.24
C GLY A 21 -1.73 5.76 -18.41
N PHE A 22 -2.40 4.76 -17.79
CA PHE A 22 -2.10 3.36 -18.00
C PHE A 22 -2.25 2.95 -19.47
N ALA A 23 -3.35 3.33 -20.13
CA ALA A 23 -3.57 3.04 -21.54
C ALA A 23 -2.48 3.66 -22.43
N ALA A 24 -2.09 4.92 -22.18
CA ALA A 24 -1.03 5.60 -22.92
C ALA A 24 0.34 4.92 -22.75
N GLN A 25 0.67 4.46 -21.54
CA GLN A 25 1.89 3.68 -21.28
C GLN A 25 1.87 2.36 -22.03
N VAL A 26 0.75 1.62 -21.97
CA VAL A 26 0.58 0.34 -22.69
C VAL A 26 0.74 0.53 -24.19
N LEU A 27 0.09 1.55 -24.77
CA LEU A 27 0.19 1.83 -26.21
C LEU A 27 1.62 2.22 -26.61
N SER A 28 2.31 3.03 -25.79
CA SER A 28 3.71 3.41 -26.04
C SER A 28 4.64 2.19 -26.08
N VAL A 29 4.47 1.24 -25.15
CA VAL A 29 5.24 -0.02 -25.16
C VAL A 29 4.92 -0.85 -26.39
N ILE A 30 3.64 -0.98 -26.76
CA ILE A 30 3.19 -1.72 -27.95
C ILE A 30 3.79 -1.15 -29.25
N ASP A 31 3.84 0.18 -29.36
CA ASP A 31 4.33 0.88 -30.55
C ASP A 31 5.85 0.79 -30.67
N ALA A 32 6.58 0.79 -29.55
CA ALA A 32 8.04 0.61 -29.52
C ALA A 32 8.48 -0.86 -29.65
N SER A 33 7.58 -1.82 -29.43
CA SER A 33 7.89 -3.25 -29.43
C SER A 33 7.91 -3.86 -30.83
N ASN A 34 8.77 -4.87 -31.02
CA ASN A 34 8.68 -5.77 -32.18
C ASN A 34 7.41 -6.66 -32.10
N ASN A 35 7.08 -7.38 -33.17
CA ASN A 35 5.82 -8.14 -33.25
C ASN A 35 5.68 -9.19 -32.13
N ALA A 36 6.74 -9.95 -31.83
CA ALA A 36 6.70 -11.00 -30.82
C ALA A 36 6.46 -10.44 -29.40
N LEU A 37 7.23 -9.42 -29.01
CA LEU A 37 7.09 -8.74 -27.72
C LEU A 37 5.71 -8.06 -27.60
N ARG A 38 5.24 -7.45 -28.69
CA ARG A 38 3.94 -6.78 -28.74
C ARG A 38 2.78 -7.74 -28.43
N ASP A 39 2.79 -8.92 -29.02
CA ASP A 39 1.71 -9.90 -28.84
C ASP A 39 1.73 -10.52 -27.44
N GLN A 40 2.91 -10.82 -26.89
CA GLN A 40 3.04 -11.28 -25.51
C GLN A 40 2.59 -10.22 -24.50
N PHE A 41 3.04 -8.97 -24.67
CA PHE A 41 2.66 -7.87 -23.80
C PHE A 41 1.14 -7.60 -23.85
N ARG A 42 0.52 -7.65 -25.04
CA ARG A 42 -0.94 -7.57 -25.19
C ARG A 42 -1.66 -8.69 -24.44
N ALA A 43 -1.16 -9.92 -24.49
CA ALA A 43 -1.73 -11.04 -23.76
C ALA A 43 -1.64 -10.80 -22.24
N ARG A 44 -0.49 -10.35 -21.73
CA ARG A 44 -0.28 -10.02 -20.31
C ARG A 44 -1.19 -8.89 -19.82
N VAL A 45 -1.34 -7.81 -20.59
CA VAL A 45 -2.27 -6.71 -20.29
C VAL A 45 -3.72 -7.20 -20.23
N ARG A 46 -4.15 -8.04 -21.19
CA ARG A 46 -5.50 -8.60 -21.17
C ARG A 46 -5.72 -9.51 -19.97
N ALA A 47 -4.75 -10.33 -19.62
CA ALA A 47 -4.80 -11.21 -18.46
C ALA A 47 -4.89 -10.38 -17.16
N SER A 48 -4.02 -9.38 -16.98
CA SER A 48 -3.99 -8.58 -15.75
C SER A 48 -5.29 -7.80 -15.50
N ILE A 49 -5.97 -7.34 -16.56
CA ILE A 49 -7.28 -6.68 -16.45
C ILE A 49 -8.39 -7.66 -16.07
N ARG A 50 -8.33 -8.92 -16.53
CA ARG A 50 -9.40 -9.92 -16.36
C ARG A 50 -9.34 -10.69 -15.04
N THR A 51 -8.14 -10.99 -14.54
CA THR A 51 -7.96 -12.00 -13.49
C THR A 51 -8.17 -11.42 -12.08
N ASN A 52 -7.28 -10.52 -11.64
CA ASN A 52 -7.29 -9.99 -10.27
C ASN A 52 -6.62 -8.61 -10.23
N PRO A 53 -7.15 -7.65 -9.44
CA PRO A 53 -6.48 -6.38 -9.12
C PRO A 53 -5.00 -6.49 -8.74
N ALA A 54 -4.56 -7.61 -8.16
CA ALA A 54 -3.15 -7.83 -7.84
C ALA A 54 -2.23 -7.84 -9.08
N ASP A 55 -2.65 -8.50 -10.16
CA ASP A 55 -1.86 -8.62 -11.39
C ASP A 55 -1.75 -7.28 -12.10
N LEU A 56 -2.86 -6.52 -12.12
CA LEU A 56 -2.86 -5.16 -12.67
C LEU A 56 -1.96 -4.22 -11.86
N ARG A 57 -1.94 -4.34 -10.52
CA ARG A 57 -1.03 -3.55 -9.67
C ARG A 57 0.44 -3.89 -9.93
N ALA A 58 0.76 -5.17 -10.09
CA ALA A 58 2.12 -5.61 -10.41
C ALA A 58 2.58 -5.03 -11.76
N LEU A 59 1.77 -5.20 -12.81
CA LEU A 59 2.07 -4.66 -14.13
C LEU A 59 2.19 -3.13 -14.12
N ARG A 60 1.35 -2.42 -13.34
CA ARG A 60 1.45 -0.96 -13.20
C ARG A 60 2.76 -0.53 -12.54
N LEU A 61 3.25 -1.28 -11.54
CA LEU A 61 4.52 -1.00 -10.88
C LEU A 61 5.70 -1.14 -11.85
N GLU A 62 5.70 -2.19 -12.66
CA GLU A 62 6.72 -2.40 -13.69
C GLU A 62 6.67 -1.29 -14.75
N LEU A 63 5.50 -0.94 -15.27
CA LEU A 63 5.34 0.12 -16.27
C LEU A 63 5.76 1.49 -15.74
N MET A 64 5.45 1.79 -14.48
CA MET A 64 5.90 3.02 -13.83
C MET A 64 7.43 3.05 -13.72
N THR A 65 8.04 1.92 -13.33
CA THR A 65 9.49 1.77 -13.21
C THR A 65 10.18 1.90 -14.57
N ALA A 66 9.68 1.23 -15.60
CA ALA A 66 10.16 1.37 -16.97
C ALA A 66 10.04 2.81 -17.48
N THR A 67 8.89 3.46 -17.24
CA THR A 67 8.66 4.86 -17.64
C THR A 67 9.67 5.81 -17.01
N HIS A 68 10.02 5.60 -15.74
CA HIS A 68 11.06 6.39 -15.07
C HIS A 68 12.38 6.35 -15.82
N PHE A 69 12.86 5.15 -16.16
CA PHE A 69 14.13 4.99 -16.89
C PHE A 69 14.06 5.46 -18.35
N LEU A 70 12.93 5.25 -19.03
CA LEU A 70 12.72 5.77 -20.39
C LEU A 70 12.75 7.30 -20.42
N ARG A 71 12.14 7.97 -19.44
CA ARG A 71 12.20 9.44 -19.29
C ARG A 71 13.60 9.94 -18.97
N ALA A 72 14.41 9.11 -18.32
CA ALA A 72 15.83 9.35 -18.09
C ALA A 72 16.71 9.11 -19.35
N GLY A 73 16.09 8.76 -20.49
CA GLY A 73 16.79 8.47 -21.74
C GLY A 73 17.51 7.11 -21.77
N LYS A 74 17.13 6.18 -20.88
CA LYS A 74 17.75 4.85 -20.77
C LYS A 74 17.08 3.80 -21.65
N LYS A 75 17.84 2.76 -21.99
CA LYS A 75 17.37 1.60 -22.76
C LYS A 75 16.79 0.55 -21.82
N VAL A 76 15.50 0.26 -22.01
CA VAL A 76 14.75 -0.69 -21.17
C VAL A 76 14.37 -1.92 -21.99
N ALA A 77 14.77 -3.10 -21.49
CA ALA A 77 14.36 -4.40 -22.01
C ALA A 77 13.43 -5.11 -21.02
N TRP A 78 12.62 -6.04 -21.53
CA TRP A 78 11.63 -6.84 -20.78
C TRP A 78 11.98 -8.33 -20.89
N PRO A 79 12.97 -8.83 -20.11
CA PRO A 79 13.51 -10.18 -20.31
C PRO A 79 12.45 -11.29 -20.23
N GLU A 80 11.49 -11.20 -19.31
CA GLU A 80 10.41 -12.18 -19.12
C GLU A 80 9.49 -12.34 -20.34
N MET A 81 9.43 -11.32 -21.21
CA MET A 81 8.56 -11.29 -22.39
C MET A 81 9.32 -11.61 -23.69
N THR A 82 10.58 -12.01 -23.59
CA THR A 82 11.35 -12.41 -24.76
C THR A 82 11.22 -13.91 -24.97
N SER A 83 11.10 -14.32 -26.22
CA SER A 83 10.99 -15.74 -26.64
C SER A 83 12.26 -16.55 -26.38
N GLN A 84 13.24 -15.99 -25.66
CA GLN A 84 14.47 -16.65 -25.24
C GLN A 84 14.38 -17.22 -23.82
N TYR A 85 13.18 -17.23 -23.21
CA TYR A 85 12.97 -17.91 -21.93
C TYR A 85 13.32 -19.40 -22.07
N VAL A 86 14.42 -19.80 -21.44
CA VAL A 86 14.78 -21.20 -21.22
C VAL A 86 14.28 -21.58 -19.83
N GLU A 87 13.55 -22.68 -19.74
CA GLU A 87 13.04 -23.19 -18.46
C GLU A 87 14.19 -23.38 -17.45
N GLY A 88 14.05 -22.79 -16.26
CA GLY A 88 15.08 -22.76 -15.21
C GLY A 88 16.04 -21.57 -15.26
N GLN A 89 15.96 -20.71 -16.28
CA GLN A 89 16.70 -19.45 -16.31
C GLN A 89 16.04 -18.42 -15.38
N ARG A 90 16.86 -17.74 -14.58
CA ARG A 90 16.40 -16.64 -13.72
C ARG A 90 16.20 -15.40 -14.57
N VAL A 91 15.02 -14.79 -14.47
CA VAL A 91 14.63 -13.66 -15.31
C VAL A 91 14.03 -12.58 -14.43
N CYS A 92 14.55 -11.37 -14.55
CA CYS A 92 14.02 -10.20 -13.86
C CYS A 92 12.93 -9.54 -14.71
N ASP A 93 12.08 -8.75 -14.07
CA ASP A 93 11.01 -8.02 -14.76
C ASP A 93 11.55 -7.02 -15.79
N LEU A 94 12.59 -6.24 -15.44
CA LEU A 94 13.19 -5.23 -16.32
C LEU A 94 14.72 -5.27 -16.29
N LEU A 95 15.31 -4.98 -17.45
CA LEU A 95 16.75 -4.76 -17.60
C LEU A 95 17.00 -3.36 -18.16
N ILE A 96 17.81 -2.56 -17.46
CA ILE A 96 18.33 -1.29 -17.98
C ILE A 96 19.68 -1.57 -18.61
N GLU A 97 19.74 -1.58 -19.94
CA GLU A 97 20.90 -2.09 -20.68
C GLU A 97 22.13 -1.16 -20.60
N ASP A 98 21.89 0.14 -20.50
CA ASP A 98 22.90 1.21 -20.58
C ASP A 98 23.08 1.96 -19.25
N LEU A 99 22.99 1.24 -18.14
CA LEU A 99 23.23 1.77 -16.80
C LEU A 99 24.22 0.88 -16.03
N GLY A 100 25.38 1.44 -15.71
CA GLY A 100 26.50 0.68 -15.16
C GLY A 100 27.19 -0.23 -16.20
N PRO A 101 28.22 -0.98 -15.80
CA PRO A 101 29.12 -1.66 -16.74
C PRO A 101 28.47 -2.85 -17.47
N LEU A 102 27.48 -3.49 -16.86
CA LEU A 102 26.82 -4.71 -17.37
C LEU A 102 25.29 -4.57 -17.44
N GLY A 103 24.78 -3.33 -17.35
CA GLY A 103 23.37 -3.06 -17.13
C GLY A 103 22.91 -3.29 -15.68
N LEU A 104 21.64 -2.96 -15.43
CA LEU A 104 20.99 -3.06 -14.13
C LEU A 104 19.72 -3.92 -14.21
N GLU A 105 19.65 -4.97 -13.40
CA GLU A 105 18.44 -5.80 -13.24
C GLU A 105 17.49 -5.16 -12.23
N LEU A 106 16.20 -5.15 -12.55
CA LEU A 106 15.14 -4.64 -11.69
C LEU A 106 14.06 -5.70 -11.53
N GLU A 107 13.70 -5.94 -10.27
CA GLU A 107 12.60 -6.83 -9.92
C GLU A 107 11.53 -6.06 -9.15
N CYS A 108 10.32 -6.06 -9.68
CA CYS A 108 9.17 -5.32 -9.19
C CYS A 108 8.23 -6.24 -8.40
N LYS A 109 7.91 -5.86 -7.15
CA LYS A 109 6.92 -6.55 -6.33
C LYS A 109 5.93 -5.56 -5.73
N SER A 110 4.66 -5.70 -6.08
CA SER A 110 3.59 -4.93 -5.47
C SER A 110 3.04 -5.65 -4.23
N PHE A 111 2.89 -4.93 -3.13
CA PHE A 111 2.34 -5.40 -1.87
C PHE A 111 1.03 -4.66 -1.59
N SER A 112 -0.06 -5.43 -1.44
CA SER A 112 -1.36 -4.88 -1.06
C SER A 112 -1.36 -4.39 0.39
N GLU A 113 -2.25 -3.45 0.71
CA GLU A 113 -2.50 -2.95 2.07
C GLU A 113 -2.77 -4.08 3.08
N ASP A 114 -3.40 -5.16 2.61
CA ASP A 114 -3.80 -6.32 3.42
C ASP A 114 -2.68 -7.34 3.68
N LYS A 115 -1.53 -7.22 3.02
CA LYS A 115 -0.46 -8.24 3.13
C LYS A 115 0.05 -8.32 4.57
N GLY A 116 -0.04 -9.49 5.19
CA GLY A 116 0.43 -9.70 6.56
C GLY A 116 -0.42 -9.01 7.64
N ARG A 117 -1.55 -8.39 7.26
CA ARG A 117 -2.54 -7.88 8.20
C ARG A 117 -3.32 -9.03 8.81
N LYS A 118 -3.55 -8.96 10.12
CA LYS A 118 -4.42 -9.90 10.84
C LYS A 118 -5.89 -9.62 10.57
N ILE A 119 -6.24 -8.35 10.55
CA ILE A 119 -7.56 -7.82 10.21
C ILE A 119 -7.35 -6.83 9.08
N THR A 120 -7.85 -7.17 7.89
CA THR A 120 -7.77 -6.29 6.72
C THR A 120 -8.72 -5.12 6.86
N ARG A 121 -8.42 -4.02 6.17
CA ARG A 121 -9.30 -2.84 6.15
C ARG A 121 -10.70 -3.19 5.64
N ARG A 122 -10.78 -4.04 4.62
CA ARG A 122 -12.05 -4.53 4.09
C ARG A 122 -12.83 -5.32 5.15
N GLU A 123 -12.20 -6.25 5.86
CA GLU A 123 -12.86 -7.02 6.92
C GLU A 123 -13.38 -6.11 8.04
N ALA A 124 -12.59 -5.10 8.43
CA ALA A 124 -13.00 -4.11 9.42
C ALA A 124 -14.21 -3.30 8.93
N LEU A 125 -14.17 -2.78 7.70
CA LEU A 125 -15.27 -2.01 7.10
C LEU A 125 -16.56 -2.84 6.96
N ASP A 126 -16.44 -4.10 6.51
CA ASP A 126 -17.57 -5.03 6.43
C ASP A 126 -18.21 -5.25 7.80
N PHE A 127 -17.38 -5.40 8.85
CA PHE A 127 -17.87 -5.54 10.22
C PHE A 127 -18.50 -4.24 10.76
N PHE A 128 -17.88 -3.09 10.53
CA PHE A 128 -18.42 -1.78 10.88
C PHE A 128 -19.79 -1.55 10.24
N TRP A 129 -19.93 -1.95 8.97
CA TRP A 129 -21.19 -1.87 8.26
C TRP A 129 -22.26 -2.79 8.88
N LEU A 130 -21.90 -3.98 9.38
CA LEU A 130 -22.84 -4.83 10.11
C LEU A 130 -23.34 -4.19 11.40
N VAL A 131 -22.44 -3.61 12.21
CA VAL A 131 -22.83 -2.88 13.42
C VAL A 131 -23.73 -1.71 13.07
N ARG A 132 -23.36 -0.92 12.05
CA ARG A 132 -24.13 0.24 11.61
C ARG A 132 -25.50 -0.12 11.06
N SER A 133 -25.57 -1.07 10.11
CA SER A 133 -26.82 -1.39 9.42
C SER A 133 -27.85 -2.05 10.33
N LYS A 134 -27.42 -2.88 11.28
CA LYS A 134 -28.33 -3.69 12.11
C LYS A 134 -28.60 -3.11 13.49
N HIS A 135 -27.65 -2.37 14.06
CA HIS A 135 -27.71 -2.02 15.48
C HIS A 135 -27.59 -0.52 15.78
N TRP A 136 -27.17 0.32 14.81
CA TRP A 136 -27.04 1.77 14.98
C TRP A 136 -28.28 2.44 15.58
N LYS A 137 -29.46 2.12 15.06
CA LYS A 137 -30.73 2.71 15.53
C LYS A 137 -31.07 2.37 16.98
N ARG A 138 -30.45 1.32 17.55
CA ARG A 138 -30.62 0.94 18.96
C ARG A 138 -29.70 1.74 19.89
N LEU A 139 -28.63 2.34 19.37
CA LEU A 139 -27.67 3.13 20.15
C LEU A 139 -28.23 4.52 20.46
N ARG A 140 -28.99 4.64 21.56
CA ARG A 140 -29.57 5.91 22.05
C ARG A 140 -28.56 6.68 22.92
N LEU A 141 -27.48 7.16 22.30
CA LEU A 141 -26.34 7.75 23.02
C LEU A 141 -26.55 9.18 23.55
N GLY A 142 -27.67 9.84 23.22
CA GLY A 142 -27.89 11.24 23.60
C GLY A 142 -26.75 12.13 23.07
N THR A 143 -26.15 12.95 23.94
CA THR A 143 -24.94 13.75 23.69
C THR A 143 -23.64 13.05 24.11
N THR A 144 -23.73 11.84 24.65
CA THR A 144 -22.58 11.10 25.17
C THR A 144 -21.83 10.39 24.05
N GLY A 145 -20.50 10.33 24.18
CA GLY A 145 -19.63 9.50 23.34
C GLY A 145 -19.40 8.12 23.96
N VAL A 146 -19.41 7.07 23.14
CA VAL A 146 -18.99 5.71 23.52
C VAL A 146 -17.91 5.22 22.56
N ALA A 147 -16.75 4.86 23.08
CA ALA A 147 -15.70 4.19 22.34
C ALA A 147 -15.71 2.71 22.72
N ALA A 148 -15.80 1.84 21.71
CA ALA A 148 -15.71 0.39 21.85
C ALA A 148 -14.47 -0.12 21.11
N VAL A 149 -13.63 -0.86 21.83
CA VAL A 149 -12.44 -1.52 21.29
C VAL A 149 -12.66 -3.02 21.34
N ILE A 150 -12.71 -3.64 20.16
CA ILE A 150 -12.85 -5.08 20.00
C ILE A 150 -11.45 -5.65 19.79
N THR A 151 -11.05 -6.54 20.68
CA THR A 151 -9.80 -7.29 20.57
C THR A 151 -10.12 -8.75 20.30
N VAL A 152 -9.73 -9.25 19.14
CA VAL A 152 -9.81 -10.68 18.80
C VAL A 152 -8.44 -11.34 18.95
N GLU A 153 -8.39 -12.64 19.18
CA GLU A 153 -7.10 -13.35 19.35
C GLU A 153 -6.20 -13.19 18.11
N ARG A 154 -6.76 -13.42 16.92
CA ARG A 154 -6.01 -13.34 15.65
C ARG A 154 -6.80 -12.75 14.49
N LYS A 155 -8.04 -13.18 14.25
CA LYS A 155 -8.85 -12.70 13.12
C LYS A 155 -10.29 -12.50 13.55
N LEU A 156 -11.01 -11.63 12.83
CA LEU A 156 -12.46 -11.59 12.91
C LEU A 156 -13.05 -12.95 12.48
N PRO A 157 -14.20 -13.37 13.05
CA PRO A 157 -14.90 -14.57 12.60
C PRO A 157 -15.13 -14.54 11.09
N THR A 158 -14.94 -15.65 10.39
CA THR A 158 -15.13 -15.71 8.93
C THR A 158 -16.56 -16.00 8.53
N ALA A 159 -17.29 -16.78 9.32
CA ALA A 159 -18.69 -17.08 9.08
C ALA A 159 -19.57 -15.85 9.32
N TYR A 160 -20.46 -15.56 8.37
CA TYR A 160 -21.36 -14.39 8.44
C TYR A 160 -22.23 -14.40 9.70
N ARG A 161 -22.75 -15.57 10.08
CA ARG A 161 -23.55 -15.76 11.30
C ARG A 161 -22.80 -15.29 12.55
N ASP A 162 -21.53 -15.67 12.68
CA ASP A 162 -20.70 -15.33 13.84
C ASP A 162 -20.31 -13.86 13.83
N ARG A 163 -20.08 -13.26 12.65
CA ARG A 163 -19.89 -11.80 12.52
C ARG A 163 -21.12 -11.02 12.97
N VAL A 164 -22.32 -11.50 12.63
CA VAL A 164 -23.58 -10.85 13.06
C VAL A 164 -23.78 -10.99 14.57
N ALA A 165 -23.53 -12.17 15.14
CA ALA A 165 -23.60 -12.38 16.57
C ALA A 165 -22.62 -11.48 17.33
N LEU A 166 -21.38 -11.35 16.85
CA LEU A 166 -20.39 -10.44 17.40
C LEU A 166 -20.82 -8.97 17.27
N ALA A 167 -21.40 -8.56 16.14
CA ALA A 167 -21.89 -7.19 15.96
C ALA A 167 -23.05 -6.86 16.92
N GLU A 168 -23.95 -7.81 17.17
CA GLU A 168 -25.05 -7.66 18.12
C GLU A 168 -24.53 -7.51 19.55
N LEU A 169 -23.59 -8.37 19.93
CA LEU A 169 -22.92 -8.34 21.22
C LEU A 169 -22.18 -7.02 21.45
N VAL A 170 -21.45 -6.51 20.47
CA VAL A 170 -20.77 -5.21 20.55
C VAL A 170 -21.79 -4.08 20.79
N ALA A 171 -22.90 -4.10 20.06
CA ALA A 171 -23.93 -3.09 20.23
C ALA A 171 -24.64 -3.18 21.60
N SER A 172 -24.84 -4.39 22.13
CA SER A 172 -25.43 -4.56 23.46
C SER A 172 -24.47 -4.08 24.56
N GLN A 173 -23.17 -4.38 24.46
CA GLN A 173 -22.18 -3.91 25.44
C GLN A 173 -21.90 -2.41 25.31
N ALA A 174 -22.00 -1.82 24.11
CA ALA A 174 -21.92 -0.36 23.96
C ALA A 174 -23.07 0.39 24.68
N LEU A 175 -24.16 -0.30 24.99
CA LEU A 175 -25.32 0.23 25.71
C LEU A 175 -25.30 -0.07 27.21
N SER A 176 -24.47 -0.99 27.70
CA SER A 176 -24.35 -1.25 29.13
C SER A 176 -23.65 -0.05 29.78
N ARG A 177 -24.30 0.52 30.80
CA ARG A 177 -23.86 1.77 31.45
C ARG A 177 -22.70 1.50 32.41
N GLY A 178 -21.51 1.29 31.87
CA GLY A 178 -20.25 1.26 32.62
C GLY A 178 -19.04 1.01 31.72
N PRO A 179 -17.85 1.57 32.02
CA PRO A 179 -16.61 1.13 31.38
C PRO A 179 -16.33 -0.30 31.86
N GLU A 180 -16.59 -1.26 31.00
CA GLU A 180 -16.39 -2.68 31.30
C GLU A 180 -15.47 -3.29 30.24
N ILE A 181 -14.55 -4.15 30.70
CA ILE A 181 -13.89 -5.12 29.83
C ILE A 181 -14.76 -6.37 29.92
N TRP A 182 -15.32 -6.74 28.79
CA TRP A 182 -16.10 -7.95 28.65
C TRP A 182 -15.32 -8.96 27.82
N GLU A 183 -15.25 -10.21 28.28
CA GLU A 183 -14.60 -11.29 27.57
C GLU A 183 -15.63 -12.39 27.26
N ALA A 184 -15.64 -12.89 26.03
CA ALA A 184 -16.20 -14.20 25.74
C ALA A 184 -15.45 -14.90 24.62
N GLY A 185 -14.98 -16.10 24.96
CA GLY A 185 -14.13 -16.89 24.07
C GLY A 185 -12.93 -16.06 23.63
N ASP A 186 -12.72 -16.00 22.32
CA ASP A 186 -11.55 -15.35 21.71
C ASP A 186 -11.73 -13.85 21.46
N VAL A 187 -12.74 -13.22 22.09
CA VAL A 187 -13.08 -11.82 21.91
C VAL A 187 -13.14 -11.10 23.25
N ALA A 188 -12.43 -9.97 23.34
CA ALA A 188 -12.59 -8.99 24.40
C ALA A 188 -13.17 -7.68 23.82
N ILE A 189 -14.13 -7.09 24.53
CA ILE A 189 -14.77 -5.81 24.18
C ILE A 189 -14.52 -4.87 25.35
N GLN A 190 -13.82 -3.77 25.09
CA GLN A 190 -13.62 -2.71 26.06
C GLN A 190 -14.45 -1.49 25.66
N THR A 191 -15.29 -1.00 26.57
CA THR A 191 -16.06 0.24 26.37
C THR A 191 -15.54 1.38 27.24
N ARG A 192 -15.59 2.60 26.70
CA ARG A 192 -15.26 3.83 27.42
C ARG A 192 -16.22 4.93 27.03
N PHE A 193 -16.70 5.69 28.01
CA PHE A 193 -17.48 6.89 27.75
C PHE A 193 -16.56 8.09 27.56
N PHE A 194 -16.93 9.00 26.68
CA PHE A 194 -16.21 10.25 26.44
C PHE A 194 -17.19 11.39 26.12
N ASP A 195 -16.68 12.62 26.17
CA ASP A 195 -17.44 13.80 25.76
C ASP A 195 -17.39 13.95 24.23
N ALA A 196 -18.53 13.76 23.56
CA ALA A 196 -18.62 13.81 22.10
C ALA A 196 -18.27 15.19 21.52
N SER A 197 -18.36 16.26 22.32
CA SER A 197 -17.99 17.61 21.88
C SER A 197 -16.50 17.76 21.54
N GLN A 198 -15.63 16.88 22.07
CA GLN A 198 -14.19 16.88 21.81
C GLN A 198 -13.82 16.69 20.33
N PHE A 199 -14.72 16.12 19.54
CA PHE A 199 -14.50 15.89 18.11
C PHE A 199 -15.12 16.97 17.20
N GLY A 200 -15.81 17.96 17.77
CA GLY A 200 -16.47 19.03 17.04
C GLY A 200 -17.57 18.54 16.07
N ALA A 201 -18.07 19.47 15.24
CA ALA A 201 -19.15 19.21 14.28
C ALA A 201 -18.70 18.39 13.05
N GLU A 202 -17.41 18.07 12.94
CA GLU A 202 -16.77 17.41 11.79
C GLU A 202 -16.72 15.88 11.92
N LEU A 203 -17.08 15.33 13.08
CA LEU A 203 -17.13 13.88 13.29
C LEU A 203 -18.10 13.24 12.26
N GLY A 204 -17.56 12.42 11.36
CA GLY A 204 -18.34 11.73 10.33
C GLY A 204 -18.67 12.56 9.08
N LYS A 205 -18.19 13.82 8.96
CA LYS A 205 -18.50 14.69 7.81
C LYS A 205 -17.44 14.77 6.70
N THR A 206 -16.23 14.26 6.91
CA THR A 206 -15.17 14.33 5.88
C THR A 206 -14.44 13.01 5.68
N GLY A 207 -14.25 12.63 4.42
CA GLY A 207 -13.51 11.43 3.99
C GLY A 207 -11.98 11.48 4.16
N ALA A 208 -11.44 12.46 4.88
CA ALA A 208 -10.02 12.56 5.21
C ALA A 208 -9.84 12.66 6.72
N GLU A 209 -9.28 11.62 7.33
CA GLU A 209 -8.88 11.62 8.73
C GLU A 209 -7.72 12.61 8.92
N THR A 210 -7.93 13.67 9.72
CA THR A 210 -6.84 14.59 10.06
C THR A 210 -5.91 13.93 11.08
N ARG A 211 -4.63 14.33 11.12
CA ARG A 211 -3.67 13.81 12.13
C ARG A 211 -4.17 14.03 13.57
N GLN A 212 -4.86 15.15 13.80
CA GLN A 212 -5.44 15.47 15.10
C GLN A 212 -6.58 14.51 15.45
N HIS A 213 -7.47 14.20 14.49
CA HIS A 213 -8.51 13.18 14.68
C HIS A 213 -7.91 11.81 14.97
N ARG A 214 -6.86 11.39 14.23
CA ARG A 214 -6.20 10.11 14.49
C ARG A 214 -5.61 10.03 15.89
N LYS A 215 -4.90 11.07 16.31
CA LYS A 215 -4.28 11.13 17.64
C LYS A 215 -5.33 11.03 18.75
N LEU A 216 -6.44 11.74 18.60
CA LEU A 216 -7.56 11.69 19.55
C LEU A 216 -8.19 10.29 19.60
N LEU A 217 -8.38 9.63 18.45
CA LEU A 217 -8.88 8.25 18.38
C LEU A 217 -7.93 7.28 19.09
N ASP A 218 -6.62 7.38 18.83
CA ASP A 218 -5.60 6.56 19.47
C ASP A 218 -5.60 6.74 20.99
N GLU A 219 -5.67 7.98 21.48
CA GLU A 219 -5.71 8.31 22.91
C GLU A 219 -6.97 7.75 23.59
N LEU A 220 -8.15 7.94 23.00
CA LEU A 220 -9.42 7.47 23.58
C LEU A 220 -9.51 5.94 23.60
N THR A 221 -9.09 5.30 22.52
CA THR A 221 -9.17 3.85 22.36
C THR A 221 -8.00 3.13 23.04
N GLY A 222 -6.93 3.85 23.42
CA GLY A 222 -5.69 3.24 23.89
C GLY A 222 -5.04 2.36 22.82
N THR A 223 -5.27 2.68 21.54
CA THR A 223 -4.71 1.94 20.40
C THR A 223 -3.74 2.81 19.62
N MET A 224 -3.06 2.22 18.64
CA MET A 224 -2.16 2.94 17.75
C MET A 224 -2.38 2.50 16.31
N ASN A 225 -2.85 3.43 15.47
CA ASN A 225 -3.01 3.24 14.02
C ASN A 225 -3.80 1.96 13.65
N LYS A 226 -4.89 1.69 14.39
CA LYS A 226 -5.85 0.61 14.17
C LYS A 226 -7.09 1.08 13.40
N GLU A 227 -7.65 0.20 12.59
CA GLU A 227 -8.89 0.46 11.85
C GLU A 227 -10.00 0.88 12.81
N SER A 228 -10.53 2.08 12.59
CA SER A 228 -11.52 2.71 13.46
C SER A 228 -12.56 3.43 12.62
N VAL A 229 -13.83 3.36 13.04
CA VAL A 229 -14.90 4.17 12.48
C VAL A 229 -15.52 5.02 13.58
N ALA A 230 -15.79 6.28 13.26
CA ALA A 230 -16.57 7.17 14.11
C ALA A 230 -17.93 7.42 13.45
N MET A 231 -18.99 7.30 14.26
CA MET A 231 -20.37 7.54 13.84
C MET A 231 -21.03 8.53 14.80
N SER A 232 -21.71 9.55 14.30
CA SER A 232 -22.38 10.58 15.10
C SER A 232 -23.91 10.36 15.12
N THR A 233 -24.55 10.62 16.26
CA THR A 233 -26.01 10.64 16.37
C THR A 233 -26.56 12.04 16.08
N ASP A 234 -27.84 12.12 15.69
CA ASP A 234 -28.51 13.41 15.44
C ASP A 234 -28.63 14.27 16.71
N ALA A 235 -28.57 13.64 17.88
CA ALA A 235 -28.60 14.30 19.19
C ALA A 235 -27.22 14.84 19.63
N GLY A 236 -26.17 14.68 18.81
CA GLY A 236 -24.82 15.18 19.09
C GLY A 236 -23.90 14.21 19.82
N GLY A 237 -24.33 12.98 20.08
CA GLY A 237 -23.50 11.90 20.63
C GLY A 237 -22.65 11.20 19.56
N ALA A 238 -21.75 10.32 19.99
CA ALA A 238 -20.81 9.65 19.10
C ALA A 238 -20.55 8.19 19.50
N PHE A 239 -20.35 7.33 18.52
CA PHE A 239 -19.87 5.97 18.71
C PHE A 239 -18.58 5.77 17.92
N ILE A 240 -17.51 5.41 18.61
CA ILE A 240 -16.24 5.04 18.00
C ILE A 240 -16.10 3.54 18.14
N LEU A 241 -15.81 2.88 17.03
CA LEU A 241 -15.58 1.45 17.01
C LEU A 241 -14.21 1.16 16.41
N THR A 242 -13.36 0.52 17.21
CA THR A 242 -12.00 0.13 16.82
C THR A 242 -11.88 -1.38 16.93
N ILE A 243 -11.22 -2.01 15.95
CA ILE A 243 -10.96 -3.46 15.95
C ILE A 243 -9.46 -3.69 15.91
N GLN A 244 -8.99 -4.60 16.74
CA GLN A 244 -7.60 -5.05 16.74
C GLN A 244 -7.48 -6.55 16.98
N SER A 245 -6.33 -7.08 16.57
CA SER A 245 -5.87 -8.43 16.88
C SER A 245 -4.87 -8.37 18.03
N LYS A 246 -4.83 -9.39 18.90
CA LYS A 246 -3.75 -9.55 19.89
C LYS A 246 -2.42 -9.89 19.22
N GLU A 247 -2.46 -10.69 18.14
CA GLU A 247 -1.28 -10.90 17.31
C GLU A 247 -0.94 -9.64 16.51
N ASP A 248 0.36 -9.30 16.43
CA ASP A 248 0.87 -8.20 15.61
C ASP A 248 0.78 -8.49 14.10
N ASP A 249 0.66 -7.42 13.32
CA ASP A 249 0.73 -7.49 11.86
C ASP A 249 2.16 -7.82 11.41
N THR A 250 2.28 -8.71 10.42
CA THR A 250 3.56 -9.19 9.90
C THR A 250 3.87 -8.63 8.50
N LEU A 251 3.37 -7.43 8.20
CA LEU A 251 3.51 -6.79 6.88
C LEU A 251 4.98 -6.67 6.45
N LEU A 252 5.84 -6.07 7.29
CA LEU A 252 7.26 -5.87 6.95
C LEU A 252 8.01 -7.20 6.81
N ASP A 253 7.76 -8.17 7.70
CA ASP A 253 8.35 -9.50 7.60
C ASP A 253 7.91 -10.22 6.33
N SER A 254 6.63 -10.11 5.98
CA SER A 254 6.07 -10.68 4.75
C SER A 254 6.68 -10.04 3.51
N ILE A 255 6.87 -8.71 3.50
CA ILE A 255 7.56 -7.98 2.43
C ILE A 255 8.99 -8.49 2.31
N VAL A 256 9.77 -8.45 3.38
CA VAL A 256 11.19 -8.84 3.38
C VAL A 256 11.37 -10.29 2.94
N ARG A 257 10.50 -11.21 3.38
CA ARG A 257 10.53 -12.60 2.92
C ARG A 257 10.34 -12.69 1.41
N THR A 258 9.31 -12.05 0.86
CA THR A 258 9.10 -12.01 -0.61
C THR A 258 10.28 -11.38 -1.35
N LEU A 259 10.89 -10.32 -0.81
CA LEU A 259 12.08 -9.72 -1.42
C LEU A 259 13.28 -10.69 -1.40
N LYS A 260 13.47 -11.45 -0.30
CA LYS A 260 14.53 -12.47 -0.20
C LYS A 260 14.34 -13.59 -1.22
N ASP A 261 13.11 -14.09 -1.33
CA ASP A 261 12.77 -15.17 -2.26
C ASP A 261 12.96 -14.70 -3.71
N SER A 262 12.61 -13.46 -4.03
CA SER A 262 12.79 -12.89 -5.37
C SER A 262 14.28 -12.66 -5.68
N ALA A 263 15.04 -12.14 -4.71
CA ALA A 263 16.48 -11.94 -4.86
C ALA A 263 17.25 -13.24 -5.14
N SER A 264 16.77 -14.38 -4.64
CA SER A 264 17.41 -15.69 -4.88
C SER A 264 16.97 -16.37 -6.17
N THR A 265 15.81 -16.00 -6.72
CA THR A 265 15.19 -16.72 -7.86
C THR A 265 15.09 -15.93 -9.15
N GLN A 266 15.08 -14.59 -9.11
CA GLN A 266 14.77 -13.75 -10.27
C GLN A 266 15.98 -13.01 -10.86
N PHE A 267 17.05 -12.83 -10.07
CA PHE A 267 18.27 -12.19 -10.53
C PHE A 267 19.28 -13.18 -11.06
N THR A 268 20.06 -12.78 -12.07
CA THR A 268 21.11 -13.63 -12.63
C THR A 268 22.29 -13.78 -11.69
N GLY A 269 22.50 -12.82 -10.80
CA GLY A 269 23.67 -12.73 -9.91
C GLY A 269 24.95 -12.30 -10.63
N LYS A 270 24.90 -12.03 -11.93
CA LYS A 270 26.07 -11.66 -12.76
C LYS A 270 26.21 -10.17 -13.00
N ARG A 271 25.20 -9.38 -12.65
CA ARG A 271 25.18 -7.92 -12.76
C ARG A 271 24.46 -7.32 -11.55
N ALA A 272 24.54 -6.00 -11.42
CA ALA A 272 23.87 -5.28 -10.35
C ALA A 272 22.35 -5.48 -10.43
N GLY A 273 21.71 -5.66 -9.28
CA GLY A 273 20.27 -5.84 -9.14
C GLY A 273 19.65 -4.89 -8.12
N VAL A 274 18.44 -4.43 -8.38
CA VAL A 274 17.65 -3.59 -7.47
C VAL A 274 16.24 -4.14 -7.32
N MET A 275 15.78 -4.22 -6.07
CA MET A 275 14.38 -4.53 -5.77
C MET A 275 13.53 -3.26 -5.79
N VAL A 276 12.37 -3.32 -6.46
CA VAL A 276 11.36 -2.27 -6.47
C VAL A 276 10.09 -2.79 -5.79
N ALA A 277 9.81 -2.29 -4.59
CA ALA A 277 8.67 -2.68 -3.78
C ALA A 277 7.58 -1.60 -3.81
N GLY A 278 6.47 -1.87 -4.48
CA GLY A 278 5.29 -0.98 -4.45
C GLY A 278 4.42 -1.26 -3.23
N LEU A 279 4.17 -0.25 -2.39
CA LEU A 279 3.40 -0.35 -1.15
C LEU A 279 2.03 0.33 -1.35
N ASP A 280 1.00 -0.46 -1.66
CA ASP A 280 -0.33 0.08 -2.01
C ASP A 280 -0.99 0.79 -0.81
N GLY A 281 -0.79 0.23 0.39
CA GLY A 281 -1.33 0.76 1.65
C GLY A 281 -0.59 1.96 2.24
N LEU A 282 0.45 2.49 1.59
CA LEU A 282 1.16 3.69 2.04
C LEU A 282 1.07 4.76 0.98
N ASN A 283 0.54 5.92 1.37
CA ASN A 283 0.56 7.11 0.52
C ASN A 283 1.92 7.82 0.58
N ALA A 284 2.13 8.75 -0.34
CA ALA A 284 3.40 9.45 -0.47
C ALA A 284 3.80 10.27 0.76
N GLU A 285 2.85 10.89 1.46
CA GLU A 285 3.15 11.65 2.67
C GLU A 285 3.61 10.72 3.79
N GLN A 286 2.94 9.58 3.98
CA GLN A 286 3.33 8.58 4.96
C GLN A 286 4.75 8.08 4.70
N LEU A 287 5.08 7.74 3.45
CA LEU A 287 6.41 7.25 3.10
C LEU A 287 7.50 8.31 3.27
N LEU A 288 7.23 9.57 2.86
CA LEU A 288 8.16 10.68 3.06
C LEU A 288 8.40 10.97 4.55
N ARG A 289 7.38 10.82 5.41
CA ARG A 289 7.54 10.95 6.86
C ARG A 289 8.46 9.86 7.43
N VAL A 290 8.31 8.61 6.98
CA VAL A 290 9.24 7.53 7.38
C VAL A 290 10.67 7.89 6.97
N ALA A 291 10.86 8.35 5.73
CA ALA A 291 12.17 8.76 5.24
C ALA A 291 12.76 9.94 6.04
N ALA A 292 11.94 10.93 6.41
CA ALA A 292 12.37 12.08 7.20
C ALA A 292 12.80 11.68 8.63
N ILE A 293 12.07 10.77 9.27
CA ILE A 293 12.45 10.20 10.57
C ILE A 293 13.83 9.54 10.47
N ASP A 294 14.03 8.71 9.45
CA ASP A 294 15.30 8.02 9.24
C ASP A 294 16.48 8.97 8.93
N GLN A 295 16.21 10.16 8.40
CA GLN A 295 17.27 11.15 8.11
C GLN A 295 17.65 11.99 9.32
N ALA A 296 16.82 12.04 10.37
CA ALA A 296 17.13 12.79 11.59
C ALA A 296 18.26 12.11 12.39
N SER A 297 19.30 12.87 12.74
CA SER A 297 20.57 12.33 13.26
C SER A 297 20.48 11.62 14.61
N GLU A 298 19.41 11.87 15.38
CA GLU A 298 19.19 11.29 16.72
C GLU A 298 17.98 10.33 16.77
N ALA A 299 17.30 10.12 15.64
CA ALA A 299 16.11 9.29 15.62
C ALA A 299 16.47 7.79 15.66
N VAL A 300 15.67 7.03 16.41
CA VAL A 300 15.67 5.57 16.32
C VAL A 300 15.29 5.19 14.87
N PRO A 301 16.09 4.35 14.18
CA PRO A 301 15.78 3.94 12.81
C PRO A 301 14.38 3.35 12.71
N SER A 302 13.65 3.70 11.64
CA SER A 302 12.35 3.12 11.35
C SER A 302 12.48 1.62 11.13
N ALA A 303 11.40 0.88 11.40
CA ALA A 303 11.35 -0.54 11.11
C ALA A 303 11.70 -0.82 9.63
N LEU A 304 11.19 0.00 8.70
CA LEU A 304 11.50 -0.12 7.27
C LEU A 304 13.01 -0.05 7.01
N ARG A 305 13.72 0.92 7.62
CA ARG A 305 15.18 1.04 7.49
C ARG A 305 15.93 -0.14 8.08
N ILE A 306 15.52 -0.63 9.25
CA ILE A 306 16.12 -1.81 9.89
C ILE A 306 15.99 -3.02 8.96
N HIS A 307 14.78 -3.29 8.47
CA HIS A 307 14.48 -4.42 7.60
C HIS A 307 15.17 -4.32 6.24
N ALA A 308 15.15 -3.16 5.59
CA ALA A 308 15.85 -2.94 4.32
C ALA A 308 17.37 -3.08 4.46
N SER A 309 17.95 -2.52 5.53
CA SER A 309 19.39 -2.64 5.80
C SER A 309 19.79 -4.10 6.05
N ARG A 310 19.00 -4.85 6.82
CA ARG A 310 19.21 -6.28 7.05
C ARG A 310 19.07 -7.09 5.77
N PHE A 311 18.11 -6.73 4.91
CA PHE A 311 17.92 -7.36 3.60
C PHE A 311 19.15 -7.16 2.71
N LEU A 312 19.72 -5.96 2.62
CA LEU A 312 20.88 -5.66 1.76
C LEU A 312 22.21 -6.23 2.30
N ARG A 313 22.35 -6.33 3.63
CA ARG A 313 23.59 -6.81 4.29
C ARG A 313 23.74 -8.33 4.38
N SER A 314 22.72 -9.08 4.00
CA SER A 314 22.75 -10.54 4.07
C SER A 314 23.76 -11.17 3.11
N ALA A 315 24.39 -12.26 3.55
CA ALA A 315 25.25 -13.08 2.71
C ALA A 315 24.53 -13.62 1.46
N GLY A 316 25.29 -13.82 0.37
CA GLY A 316 24.80 -14.40 -0.89
C GLY A 316 24.01 -13.46 -1.79
N ARG A 317 23.95 -12.16 -1.46
CA ARG A 317 23.19 -11.14 -2.20
C ARG A 317 24.02 -9.89 -2.49
N ASP A 318 25.31 -10.07 -2.76
CA ASP A 318 26.20 -8.95 -3.04
C ASP A 318 25.87 -8.23 -4.34
N HIS A 319 25.32 -8.94 -5.33
CA HIS A 319 24.80 -8.34 -6.55
C HIS A 319 23.57 -7.44 -6.34
N ILE A 320 22.84 -7.58 -5.23
CA ILE A 320 21.72 -6.69 -4.91
C ILE A 320 22.26 -5.39 -4.31
N ILE A 321 22.29 -4.34 -5.13
CA ILE A 321 22.87 -3.04 -4.79
C ILE A 321 21.85 -2.07 -4.18
N GLY A 322 20.57 -2.40 -4.19
CA GLY A 322 19.56 -1.52 -3.62
C GLY A 322 18.16 -2.12 -3.50
N ALA A 323 17.35 -1.44 -2.69
CA ALA A 323 15.93 -1.71 -2.52
C ALA A 323 15.18 -0.38 -2.45
N ILE A 324 14.05 -0.29 -3.17
CA ILE A 324 13.26 0.92 -3.27
C ILE A 324 11.85 0.60 -2.84
N PHE A 325 11.30 1.47 -2.01
CA PHE A 325 9.91 1.40 -1.61
C PHE A 325 9.18 2.56 -2.26
N LEU A 326 8.12 2.25 -3.00
CA LEU A 326 7.29 3.23 -3.70
C LEU A 326 5.92 3.29 -3.04
N SER A 327 5.43 4.48 -2.76
CA SER A 327 4.07 4.67 -2.26
C SER A 327 3.05 4.43 -3.38
N SER A 328 1.80 4.18 -3.03
CA SER A 328 0.71 4.30 -4.00
C SER A 328 0.62 5.74 -4.53
N SER A 329 0.36 5.86 -5.82
CA SER A 329 0.15 7.13 -6.52
C SER A 329 -1.27 7.60 -6.22
N ALA A 330 -1.42 8.76 -5.58
CA ALA A 330 -2.70 9.45 -5.47
C ALA A 330 -2.58 10.74 -6.27
N LEU A 331 -3.56 11.01 -7.14
CA LEU A 331 -3.61 12.27 -7.86
C LEU A 331 -3.87 13.40 -6.87
N ARG A 332 -2.96 14.35 -6.80
CA ARG A 332 -3.08 15.58 -6.00
C ARG A 332 -3.33 16.74 -6.96
N PRO A 333 -4.38 17.55 -6.74
CA PRO A 333 -4.49 18.84 -7.41
C PRO A 333 -3.28 19.70 -7.00
N VAL A 334 -2.52 20.22 -7.97
CA VAL A 334 -1.38 21.11 -7.70
C VAL A 334 -1.80 22.56 -7.87
N VAL A 335 -2.52 22.86 -8.95
CA VAL A 335 -3.12 24.16 -9.29
C VAL A 335 -4.39 23.92 -10.11
N VAL A 336 -5.23 24.93 -10.35
CA VAL A 336 -6.40 24.83 -11.25
C VAL A 336 -5.96 24.20 -12.58
N ASN A 337 -6.57 23.06 -12.95
CA ASN A 337 -6.28 22.25 -14.14
C ASN A 337 -4.92 21.52 -14.17
N THR A 338 -4.22 21.34 -13.05
CA THR A 338 -3.01 20.49 -12.97
C THR A 338 -3.10 19.43 -11.87
N LEU A 339 -2.73 18.19 -12.20
CA LEU A 339 -2.72 17.02 -11.31
C LEU A 339 -1.30 16.46 -11.21
N ASP A 340 -0.80 16.22 -10.00
CA ASP A 340 0.43 15.46 -9.74
C ASP A 340 0.07 14.05 -9.28
N SER A 341 0.57 13.04 -9.98
CA SER A 341 0.42 11.64 -9.58
C SER A 341 1.16 11.27 -8.28
N GLY A 342 2.05 12.15 -7.81
CA GLY A 342 2.39 12.31 -6.40
C GLY A 342 3.02 11.11 -5.69
N ALA A 343 3.51 10.09 -6.38
CA ALA A 343 4.18 8.95 -5.73
C ALA A 343 5.53 9.38 -5.11
N ALA A 344 5.81 8.88 -3.91
CA ALA A 344 7.10 9.02 -3.26
C ALA A 344 7.92 7.74 -3.40
N ALA A 345 9.24 7.91 -3.47
CA ALA A 345 10.20 6.83 -3.45
C ALA A 345 11.10 6.97 -2.22
N TYR A 346 11.33 5.87 -1.51
CA TYR A 346 12.36 5.81 -0.48
C TYR A 346 13.35 4.69 -0.81
N THR A 347 14.60 5.09 -1.03
CA THR A 347 15.64 4.25 -1.64
C THR A 347 16.73 3.92 -0.64
N PHE A 348 17.11 2.65 -0.59
CA PHE A 348 18.24 2.14 0.17
C PHE A 348 19.29 1.58 -0.79
N LEU A 349 20.54 2.05 -0.67
CA LEU A 349 21.63 1.69 -1.57
C LEU A 349 22.78 1.02 -0.79
N LYS A 350 23.39 0.01 -1.40
CA LYS A 350 24.56 -0.74 -0.92
C LYS A 350 25.79 -0.35 -1.74
N ARG A 351 26.33 0.85 -1.49
CA ARG A 351 27.51 1.42 -2.18
C ARG A 351 28.80 0.59 -2.04
N GLN A 352 28.86 -0.18 -0.97
CA GLN A 352 29.93 -1.11 -0.62
C GLN A 352 29.82 -2.46 -1.33
N SER A 353 28.82 -2.67 -2.19
CA SER A 353 28.72 -3.87 -3.02
C SER A 353 29.85 -3.89 -4.06
N PRO A 354 30.45 -5.08 -4.34
CA PRO A 354 31.39 -5.22 -5.46
C PRO A 354 30.76 -5.00 -6.84
N PHE A 355 29.42 -4.99 -6.93
CA PHE A 355 28.67 -4.67 -8.14
C PHE A 355 28.29 -3.18 -8.21
N TRP A 356 28.67 -2.37 -7.23
CA TRP A 356 28.37 -0.94 -7.24
C TRP A 356 29.18 -0.21 -8.32
N CYS A 357 28.54 0.78 -8.94
CA CYS A 357 29.12 1.72 -9.89
C CYS A 357 28.50 3.10 -9.62
N ASP A 358 29.27 4.17 -9.81
CA ASP A 358 28.80 5.53 -9.51
C ASP A 358 27.67 6.01 -10.40
N ASP A 359 27.50 5.41 -11.58
CA ASP A 359 26.33 5.59 -12.46
C ASP A 359 25.00 5.31 -11.72
N PHE A 360 25.01 4.42 -10.72
CA PHE A 360 23.82 4.10 -9.92
C PHE A 360 23.47 5.16 -8.87
N ALA A 361 24.36 6.09 -8.55
CA ALA A 361 24.14 7.07 -7.48
C ALA A 361 22.93 8.00 -7.74
N GLY A 362 22.60 8.23 -9.02
CA GLY A 362 21.52 9.10 -9.45
C GLY A 362 20.31 8.39 -10.06
N MET A 363 20.30 7.05 -10.11
CA MET A 363 19.39 6.28 -10.97
C MET A 363 17.88 6.45 -10.67
N PHE A 364 17.51 7.00 -9.50
CA PHE A 364 16.12 7.29 -9.12
C PHE A 364 15.85 8.76 -8.79
N ARG A 365 16.70 9.69 -9.25
CA ARG A 365 16.42 11.13 -9.12
C ARG A 365 15.29 11.53 -10.07
N ARG A 366 14.43 12.47 -9.66
CA ARG A 366 13.42 13.05 -10.57
C ARG A 366 14.13 13.76 -11.72
N HIS A 367 13.78 13.39 -12.95
CA HIS A 367 14.16 14.12 -14.15
C HIS A 367 13.13 15.24 -14.35
N GLY A 368 13.62 16.47 -14.49
CA GLY A 368 12.82 17.69 -14.63
C GLY A 368 12.11 17.81 -15.96
#